data_AF-A0AAN5VPX0-F1
#
_entry.id   AF-A0AAN5VPX0-F1
#
_cell.length_a   1.000
_cell.length_b   1.000
_cell.length_c   1.000
_cell.angle_alpha   90.00
_cell.angle_beta   90.00
_cell.angle_gamma   90.00
#
_symmetry.space_group_name_H-M   'P 1'
#
loop_
_entity.id
_entity.type
_entity.pdbx_description
1 polymer ?
#
loop_
_entity_poly.entity_id
_entity_poly.type
_entity_poly.pdbx_seq_one_letter_code
_entity_poly.pdbx_strand_id
1 'polypeptide(L)'
;MNKYEADLKMVKEDGYYLRTVKKQNYELCLQAIDNWGPAIQFIRWKTINLSKLQRNNLYKKAVSKDGELLKYVKKQTEEICLLAVRENPWALIHVKRQTERICIEAVKQWGTILQFVKKQTPKICLEAVKQNSFALYYVKKQFEEVCIEAVKQDGDALKYIKKQTKELCLRAIENDVCSLQYVKWAELNLTEFEVDEIYKFALTQTSRALTYIKNKDKYIKMFNIKFSKNNRKVTAINIDGEWLFTIGCQENITKDEFMKRIYNEGGGFDLKAGKNVHRQEYLVFLDQFPDKEAV
;
A
#
# COMPACT_ATOMS: atom_id res chain seq x y z
N MET A 1 -47.08 -24.93 22.71
CA MET A 1 -45.66 -24.82 22.35
C MET A 1 -44.85 -25.51 23.43
N ASN A 2 -44.17 -26.62 23.11
CA ASN A 2 -43.31 -27.28 24.09
C ASN A 2 -42.04 -26.43 24.37
N LYS A 3 -41.29 -26.77 25.42
CA LYS A 3 -40.10 -25.98 25.81
C LYS A 3 -39.07 -25.88 24.67
N TYR A 4 -38.90 -26.95 23.90
CA TYR A 4 -37.98 -26.96 22.75
C TYR A 4 -38.43 -25.99 21.65
N GLU A 5 -39.71 -26.01 21.27
CA GLU A 5 -40.27 -25.10 20.28
C GLU A 5 -40.17 -23.63 20.73
N ALA A 6 -40.39 -23.36 22.02
CA ALA A 6 -40.22 -22.03 22.59
C ALA A 6 -38.75 -21.58 22.51
N ASP A 7 -37.81 -22.44 22.93
CA ASP A 7 -36.38 -22.14 22.86
C ASP A 7 -35.93 -21.93 21.40
N LEU A 8 -36.44 -22.72 20.46
CA LEU A 8 -36.13 -22.60 19.04
C LEU A 8 -36.67 -21.30 18.45
N LYS A 9 -37.90 -20.89 18.82
CA LYS A 9 -38.47 -19.61 18.41
C LYS A 9 -37.60 -18.45 18.92
N MET A 10 -37.27 -18.45 20.21
CA MET A 10 -36.48 -17.40 20.83
C MET A 10 -35.08 -17.28 20.21
N VAL A 11 -34.42 -18.40 19.94
CA VAL A 11 -33.09 -18.43 19.29
C VAL A 11 -33.12 -17.83 17.88
N LYS A 12 -34.21 -18.03 17.13
CA LYS A 12 -34.37 -17.47 15.79
C LYS A 12 -34.56 -15.95 15.80
N GLU A 13 -35.16 -15.43 16.86
CA GLU A 13 -35.35 -13.99 17.08
C GLU A 13 -34.07 -13.33 17.63
N ASP A 14 -33.41 -13.98 18.59
CA ASP A 14 -32.18 -13.52 19.24
C ASP A 14 -31.22 -14.70 19.54
N GLY A 15 -30.14 -14.80 18.77
CA GLY A 15 -29.12 -15.83 18.95
C GLY A 15 -28.42 -15.80 20.32
N TYR A 16 -28.42 -14.66 21.02
CA TYR A 16 -27.91 -14.54 22.39
C TYR A 16 -28.69 -15.41 23.38
N TYR A 17 -29.97 -15.67 23.11
CA TYR A 17 -30.85 -16.48 23.95
C TYR A 17 -30.29 -17.89 24.22
N LEU A 18 -29.46 -18.43 23.32
CA LEU A 18 -28.82 -19.74 23.46
C LEU A 18 -28.10 -19.92 24.80
N ARG A 19 -27.59 -18.83 25.40
CA ARG A 19 -26.92 -18.87 26.72
C ARG A 19 -27.82 -19.39 27.85
N THR A 20 -29.14 -19.20 27.73
CA THR A 20 -30.14 -19.60 28.72
C THR A 20 -30.64 -21.03 28.51
N VAL A 21 -30.47 -21.57 27.30
CA VAL A 21 -30.99 -22.89 26.90
C VAL A 21 -30.23 -24.00 27.61
N LYS A 22 -30.94 -24.78 28.45
CA LYS A 22 -30.33 -25.84 29.26
C LYS A 22 -29.96 -27.08 28.44
N LYS A 23 -30.85 -27.53 27.57
CA LYS A 23 -30.68 -28.70 26.69
C LYS A 23 -30.48 -28.22 25.26
N GLN A 24 -29.22 -28.09 24.85
CA GLN A 24 -28.85 -27.68 23.50
C GLN A 24 -28.77 -28.90 22.56
N ASN A 25 -29.08 -28.70 21.28
CA ASN A 25 -28.88 -29.67 20.21
C ASN A 25 -28.34 -28.98 18.96
N TYR A 26 -28.07 -29.75 17.90
CA TYR A 26 -27.50 -29.20 16.66
C TYR A 26 -28.34 -28.07 16.07
N GLU A 27 -29.66 -28.25 15.97
CA GLU A 27 -30.56 -27.29 15.35
C GLU A 27 -30.60 -25.97 16.11
N LEU A 28 -30.75 -26.00 17.44
CA LEU A 28 -30.72 -24.80 18.27
C LEU A 28 -29.39 -24.05 18.12
N CYS A 29 -28.27 -24.76 18.15
CA CYS A 29 -26.96 -24.13 17.98
C CYS A 29 -26.79 -23.54 16.59
N LEU A 30 -27.27 -24.23 15.55
CA LEU A 30 -27.18 -23.77 14.17
C LEU A 30 -28.02 -22.51 13.96
N GLN A 31 -29.28 -22.52 14.38
CA GLN A 31 -30.18 -21.37 14.28
C GLN A 31 -29.64 -20.16 15.06
N ALA A 32 -29.05 -20.40 16.23
CA ALA A 32 -28.45 -19.33 17.04
C ALA A 32 -27.27 -18.67 16.33
N ILE A 33 -26.36 -19.47 15.75
CA ILE A 33 -25.23 -18.96 14.98
C ILE A 33 -25.71 -18.27 13.71
N ASP A 34 -26.75 -18.81 13.07
CA ASP A 34 -27.34 -18.27 11.84
C ASP A 34 -27.96 -16.89 12.06
N ASN A 35 -28.62 -16.69 13.21
CA ASN A 35 -29.07 -15.37 13.65
C ASN A 35 -27.88 -14.48 14.05
N TRP A 36 -27.03 -14.94 14.98
CA TRP A 36 -25.92 -14.18 15.55
C TRP A 36 -24.68 -15.05 15.76
N GLY A 37 -23.66 -14.88 14.89
CA GLY A 37 -22.45 -15.69 14.85
C GLY A 37 -21.77 -15.93 16.22
N PRO A 38 -21.60 -14.89 17.07
CA PRO A 38 -21.02 -15.04 18.40
C PRO A 38 -21.77 -15.98 19.36
N ALA A 39 -22.99 -16.42 19.03
CA ALA A 39 -23.71 -17.46 19.78
C ALA A 39 -22.87 -18.74 19.99
N ILE A 40 -21.88 -18.99 19.13
CA ILE A 40 -20.94 -20.12 19.27
C ILE A 40 -20.23 -20.16 20.63
N GLN A 41 -20.04 -19.01 21.28
CA GLN A 41 -19.43 -18.91 22.61
C GLN A 41 -20.29 -19.55 23.72
N PHE A 42 -21.60 -19.66 23.48
CA PHE A 42 -22.58 -20.18 24.44
C PHE A 42 -22.90 -21.67 24.26
N ILE A 43 -22.26 -22.34 23.29
CA ILE A 43 -22.43 -23.78 23.09
C ILE A 43 -21.72 -24.55 24.21
N ARG A 44 -22.48 -25.44 24.85
CA ARG A 44 -22.00 -26.32 25.92
C ARG A 44 -21.32 -27.55 25.34
N TRP A 45 -20.14 -27.33 24.77
CA TRP A 45 -19.35 -28.35 24.05
C TRP A 45 -19.03 -29.63 24.81
N LYS A 46 -19.12 -29.61 26.16
CA LYS A 46 -18.89 -30.76 27.04
C LYS A 46 -20.12 -31.66 27.17
N THR A 47 -21.32 -31.09 27.08
CA THR A 47 -22.59 -31.82 27.37
C THR A 47 -23.43 -32.05 26.12
N ILE A 48 -23.22 -31.29 25.05
CA ILE A 48 -23.97 -31.43 23.81
C ILE A 48 -23.51 -32.67 23.03
N ASN A 49 -24.47 -33.51 22.63
CA ASN A 49 -24.21 -34.68 21.79
C ASN A 49 -24.22 -34.26 20.30
N LEU A 50 -23.05 -34.10 19.70
CA LEU A 50 -22.87 -33.76 18.29
C LEU A 50 -21.86 -34.69 17.63
N SER A 51 -22.13 -35.08 16.38
CA SER A 51 -21.13 -35.72 15.54
C SER A 51 -19.97 -34.76 15.23
N LYS A 52 -18.81 -35.30 14.82
CA LYS A 52 -17.67 -34.49 14.37
C LYS A 52 -18.05 -33.56 13.21
N LEU A 53 -18.89 -34.05 12.29
CA LEU A 53 -19.39 -33.28 11.15
C LEU A 53 -20.25 -32.11 11.60
N GLN A 54 -21.24 -32.35 12.46
CA GLN A 54 -22.11 -31.31 13.01
C GLN A 54 -21.30 -30.23 13.73
N ARG A 55 -20.35 -30.64 14.58
CA ARG A 55 -19.48 -29.70 15.28
C ARG A 55 -18.66 -28.83 14.31
N ASN A 56 -18.07 -29.45 13.29
CA ASN A 56 -17.32 -28.72 12.27
C ASN A 56 -18.21 -27.76 11.49
N ASN A 57 -19.44 -28.15 11.15
CA ASN A 57 -20.39 -27.29 10.46
C ASN A 57 -20.74 -26.05 11.28
N LEU A 58 -20.96 -26.18 12.60
CA LEU A 58 -21.19 -25.04 13.48
C LEU A 58 -19.96 -24.11 13.52
N TYR A 59 -18.75 -24.65 13.61
CA TYR A 59 -17.53 -23.84 13.55
C TYR A 59 -17.40 -23.09 12.23
N LYS A 60 -17.58 -23.79 11.10
CA LYS A 60 -17.54 -23.17 9.76
C LYS A 60 -18.57 -22.05 9.64
N LYS A 61 -19.81 -22.30 10.05
CA LYS A 61 -20.90 -21.31 9.98
C LYS A 61 -20.60 -20.05 10.79
N ALA A 62 -20.04 -20.21 11.99
CA ALA A 62 -19.65 -19.08 12.82
C ALA A 62 -18.50 -18.28 12.18
N VAL A 63 -17.40 -18.93 11.78
CA VAL A 63 -16.26 -18.20 11.21
C VAL A 63 -16.54 -17.59 9.84
N SER A 64 -17.54 -18.09 9.11
CA SER A 64 -18.01 -17.47 7.87
C SER A 64 -18.89 -16.25 8.09
N LYS A 65 -19.36 -16.00 9.31
CA LYS A 65 -20.07 -14.76 9.69
C LYS A 65 -19.14 -13.72 10.30
N ASP A 66 -18.14 -14.18 11.04
CA ASP A 66 -17.11 -13.36 11.66
C ASP A 66 -15.88 -14.25 11.93
N GLY A 67 -14.82 -14.01 11.17
CA GLY A 67 -13.57 -14.76 11.20
C GLY A 67 -12.88 -14.68 12.56
N GLU A 68 -13.09 -13.63 13.36
CA GLU A 68 -12.52 -13.53 14.69
C GLU A 68 -13.08 -14.60 15.65
N LEU A 69 -14.26 -15.15 15.35
CA LEU A 69 -14.84 -16.27 16.11
C LEU A 69 -13.99 -17.54 16.03
N LEU A 70 -12.96 -17.57 15.18
CA LEU A 70 -11.94 -18.63 15.17
C LEU A 70 -11.30 -18.83 16.57
N LYS A 71 -11.27 -17.79 17.42
CA LYS A 71 -10.81 -17.89 18.81
C LYS A 71 -11.62 -18.88 19.67
N TYR A 72 -12.88 -19.12 19.32
CA TYR A 72 -13.75 -20.09 20.00
C TYR A 72 -13.64 -21.52 19.43
N VAL A 73 -12.92 -21.71 18.33
CA VAL A 73 -12.73 -23.01 17.68
C VAL A 73 -11.62 -23.81 18.39
N LYS A 74 -12.00 -24.84 19.16
CA LYS A 74 -11.04 -25.66 19.89
C LYS A 74 -10.14 -26.49 18.96
N LYS A 75 -10.74 -27.19 18.00
CA LYS A 75 -10.04 -28.03 17.01
C LYS A 75 -10.11 -27.34 15.65
N GLN A 76 -9.04 -26.66 15.28
CA GLN A 76 -8.93 -25.94 14.01
C GLN A 76 -8.43 -26.88 12.92
N THR A 77 -9.22 -27.03 11.86
CA THR A 77 -8.77 -27.61 10.58
C THR A 77 -8.32 -26.49 9.65
N GLU A 78 -7.46 -26.78 8.69
CA GLU A 78 -7.02 -25.78 7.70
C GLU A 78 -8.20 -25.13 6.96
N GLU A 79 -9.25 -25.89 6.63
CA GLU A 79 -10.46 -25.36 5.98
C GLU A 79 -11.18 -24.30 6.83
N ILE A 80 -11.44 -24.58 8.12
CA ILE A 80 -12.04 -23.62 9.06
C ILE A 80 -11.16 -22.36 9.18
N CYS A 81 -9.83 -22.52 9.27
CA CYS A 81 -8.92 -21.38 9.33
C CYS A 81 -8.96 -20.53 8.07
N LEU A 82 -9.06 -21.14 6.89
CA LEU A 82 -9.16 -20.43 5.63
C LEU A 82 -10.50 -19.71 5.48
N LEU A 83 -11.61 -20.33 5.91
CA LEU A 83 -12.91 -19.63 5.94
C LEU A 83 -12.84 -18.39 6.82
N ALA A 84 -12.23 -18.51 8.01
CA ALA A 84 -12.06 -17.38 8.91
C ALA A 84 -11.20 -16.27 8.31
N VAL A 85 -10.04 -16.61 7.71
CA VAL A 85 -9.11 -15.63 7.14
C VAL A 85 -9.64 -14.99 5.85
N ARG A 86 -10.45 -15.71 5.07
CA ARG A 86 -11.14 -15.17 3.90
C ARG A 86 -12.23 -14.18 4.25
N GLU A 87 -12.88 -14.38 5.39
CA GLU A 87 -13.87 -13.43 5.91
C GLU A 87 -13.16 -12.22 6.50
N ASN A 88 -12.19 -12.43 7.40
CA ASN A 88 -11.41 -11.36 8.01
C ASN A 88 -9.92 -11.80 8.15
N PRO A 89 -8.98 -11.16 7.45
CA PRO A 89 -7.55 -11.47 7.52
C PRO A 89 -6.97 -11.40 8.94
N TRP A 90 -7.53 -10.57 9.82
CA TRP A 90 -7.12 -10.48 11.23
C TRP A 90 -7.32 -11.78 11.99
N ALA A 91 -8.23 -12.66 11.55
CA ALA A 91 -8.41 -13.99 12.12
C ALA A 91 -7.11 -14.83 12.14
N LEU A 92 -6.10 -14.47 11.33
CA LEU A 92 -4.77 -15.10 11.35
C LEU A 92 -4.15 -15.12 12.76
N ILE A 93 -4.43 -14.11 13.60
CA ILE A 93 -3.93 -14.05 14.99
C ILE A 93 -4.45 -15.22 15.84
N HIS A 94 -5.63 -15.75 15.51
CA HIS A 94 -6.26 -16.85 16.21
C HIS A 94 -5.90 -18.23 15.61
N VAL A 95 -5.16 -18.28 14.50
CA VAL A 95 -4.71 -19.52 13.88
C VAL A 95 -3.58 -20.14 14.71
N LYS A 96 -3.86 -21.31 15.31
CA LYS A 96 -2.89 -22.03 16.15
C LYS A 96 -1.69 -22.50 15.35
N ARG A 97 -1.94 -23.15 14.21
CA ARG A 97 -0.92 -23.66 13.27
C ARG A 97 -1.07 -22.96 11.93
N GLN A 98 -0.29 -21.91 11.72
CA GLN A 98 -0.24 -21.16 10.47
C GLN A 98 0.48 -21.99 9.39
N THR A 99 -0.24 -22.38 8.33
CA THR A 99 0.35 -22.94 7.12
C THR A 99 0.68 -21.82 6.14
N GLU A 100 1.62 -22.06 5.21
CA GLU A 100 1.94 -21.05 4.18
C GLU A 100 0.70 -20.62 3.39
N ARG A 101 -0.20 -21.57 3.07
CA ARG A 101 -1.46 -21.30 2.38
C ARG A 101 -2.36 -20.34 3.16
N ILE A 102 -2.54 -20.55 4.47
CA ILE A 102 -3.34 -19.66 5.31
C ILE A 102 -2.71 -18.27 5.38
N CYS A 103 -1.39 -18.19 5.55
CA CYS A 103 -0.69 -16.90 5.59
C CYS A 103 -0.80 -16.13 4.28
N ILE A 104 -0.61 -16.80 3.14
CA ILE A 104 -0.76 -16.19 1.81
C ILE A 104 -2.20 -15.67 1.62
N GLU A 105 -3.22 -16.44 1.98
CA GLU A 105 -4.62 -16.00 1.90
C GLU A 105 -4.88 -14.71 2.69
N ALA A 106 -4.24 -14.56 3.85
CA ALA A 106 -4.39 -13.38 4.69
C ALA A 106 -3.69 -12.15 4.08
N VAL A 107 -2.43 -12.30 3.69
CA VAL A 107 -1.63 -11.16 3.20
C VAL A 107 -2.04 -10.68 1.81
N LYS A 108 -2.65 -11.55 1.00
CA LYS A 108 -3.26 -11.17 -0.29
C LYS A 108 -4.44 -10.22 -0.14
N GLN A 109 -5.14 -10.26 0.99
CA GLN A 109 -6.22 -9.33 1.29
C GLN A 109 -5.69 -8.07 1.95
N TRP A 110 -4.74 -8.20 2.90
CA TRP A 110 -4.11 -7.07 3.56
C TRP A 110 -2.64 -7.36 3.90
N GLY A 111 -1.71 -6.78 3.14
CA GLY A 111 -0.29 -7.08 3.20
C GLY A 111 0.34 -6.83 4.57
N THR A 112 -0.17 -5.86 5.34
CA THR A 112 0.31 -5.54 6.69
C THR A 112 0.03 -6.64 7.72
N ILE A 113 -0.86 -7.61 7.40
CA ILE A 113 -1.07 -8.82 8.22
C ILE A 113 0.21 -9.66 8.33
N LEU A 114 1.20 -9.44 7.45
CA LEU A 114 2.53 -10.03 7.52
C LEU A 114 3.17 -9.90 8.93
N GLN A 115 2.83 -8.84 9.68
CA GLN A 115 3.30 -8.65 11.06
C GLN A 115 2.89 -9.79 12.02
N PHE A 116 1.76 -10.46 11.75
CA PHE A 116 1.22 -11.58 12.55
C PHE A 116 1.64 -12.95 12.03
N VAL A 117 2.39 -13.00 10.93
CA VAL A 117 2.94 -14.25 10.39
C VAL A 117 4.10 -14.72 11.26
N LYS A 118 3.95 -15.89 11.89
CA LYS A 118 4.95 -16.48 12.79
C LYS A 118 6.23 -16.84 12.03
N LYS A 119 6.08 -17.56 10.91
CA LYS A 119 7.19 -17.97 10.02
C LYS A 119 7.00 -17.34 8.64
N GLN A 120 7.78 -16.32 8.35
CA GLN A 120 7.77 -15.63 7.06
C GLN A 120 8.66 -16.39 6.05
N THR A 121 8.11 -16.76 4.91
CA THR A 121 8.85 -17.28 3.75
C THR A 121 8.99 -16.18 2.70
N PRO A 122 9.98 -16.25 1.78
CA PRO A 122 10.08 -15.28 0.68
C PRO A 122 8.76 -15.13 -0.09
N LYS A 123 8.05 -16.23 -0.33
CA LYS A 123 6.76 -16.24 -1.01
C LYS A 123 5.68 -15.47 -0.24
N ILE A 124 5.54 -15.69 1.08
CA ILE A 124 4.57 -14.93 1.89
C ILE A 124 4.92 -13.44 1.88
N CYS A 125 6.19 -13.09 2.04
CA CYS A 125 6.64 -11.71 2.02
C CYS A 125 6.40 -11.04 0.67
N LEU A 126 6.66 -11.74 -0.44
CA LEU A 126 6.42 -11.23 -1.79
C LEU A 126 4.94 -10.99 -2.05
N GLU A 127 4.05 -11.92 -1.67
CA GLU A 127 2.60 -11.73 -1.80
C GLU A 127 2.09 -10.55 -0.95
N ALA A 128 2.66 -10.36 0.24
CA ALA A 128 2.33 -9.22 1.09
C ALA A 128 2.76 -7.88 0.47
N VAL A 129 3.98 -7.83 -0.07
CA VAL A 129 4.54 -6.63 -0.72
C VAL A 129 3.83 -6.32 -2.04
N LYS A 130 3.44 -7.33 -2.81
CA LYS A 130 2.61 -7.14 -4.01
C LYS A 130 1.26 -6.50 -3.69
N GLN A 131 0.68 -6.85 -2.55
CA GLN A 131 -0.57 -6.25 -2.09
C GLN A 131 -0.36 -4.82 -1.56
N ASN A 132 0.72 -4.59 -0.81
CA ASN A 132 1.10 -3.29 -0.26
C ASN A 132 2.61 -3.22 -0.04
N SER A 133 3.30 -2.36 -0.79
CA SER A 133 4.75 -2.16 -0.76
C SER A 133 5.28 -1.87 0.65
N PHE A 134 4.52 -1.14 1.47
CA PHE A 134 4.89 -0.81 2.85
C PHE A 134 4.78 -2.00 3.81
N ALA A 135 4.20 -3.13 3.40
CA ALA A 135 4.33 -4.39 4.13
C ALA A 135 5.80 -4.82 4.29
N LEU A 136 6.71 -4.30 3.45
CA LEU A 136 8.15 -4.45 3.59
C LEU A 136 8.67 -4.10 4.99
N TYR A 137 8.04 -3.12 5.67
CA TYR A 137 8.36 -2.74 7.05
C TYR A 137 8.29 -3.94 8.02
N TYR A 138 7.34 -4.87 7.80
CA TYR A 138 7.13 -6.04 8.65
C TYR A 138 7.95 -7.27 8.23
N VAL A 139 8.73 -7.17 7.15
CA VAL A 139 9.59 -8.26 6.69
C VAL A 139 10.78 -8.43 7.65
N LYS A 140 10.83 -9.56 8.35
CA LYS A 140 11.89 -9.86 9.33
C LYS A 140 13.25 -10.00 8.66
N LYS A 141 13.31 -10.87 7.65
CA LYS A 141 14.48 -11.09 6.78
C LYS A 141 14.14 -10.62 5.38
N GLN A 142 14.78 -9.53 4.95
CA GLN A 142 14.58 -8.97 3.62
C GLN A 142 15.38 -9.76 2.59
N PHE A 143 14.74 -10.05 1.47
CA PHE A 143 15.32 -10.71 0.31
C PHE A 143 15.31 -9.72 -0.85
N GLU A 144 16.30 -9.81 -1.73
CA GLU A 144 16.46 -8.86 -2.85
C GLU A 144 15.20 -8.75 -3.70
N GLU A 145 14.61 -9.88 -4.11
CA GLU A 145 13.37 -9.90 -4.89
C GLU A 145 12.21 -9.16 -4.22
N VAL A 146 12.06 -9.31 -2.89
CA VAL A 146 11.01 -8.66 -2.11
C VAL A 146 11.27 -7.15 -2.01
N CYS A 147 12.53 -6.74 -1.87
CA CYS A 147 12.91 -5.33 -1.85
C CYS A 147 12.71 -4.66 -3.21
N ILE A 148 13.10 -5.33 -4.29
CA ILE A 148 12.91 -4.84 -5.66
C ILE A 148 11.43 -4.68 -5.96
N GLU A 149 10.59 -5.68 -5.63
CA GLU A 149 9.14 -5.59 -5.83
C GLU A 149 8.54 -4.40 -5.09
N ALA A 150 8.98 -4.15 -3.84
CA ALA A 150 8.47 -3.05 -3.04
C ALA A 150 8.76 -1.69 -3.66
N VAL A 151 10.01 -1.43 -4.07
CA VAL A 151 10.40 -0.14 -4.66
C VAL A 151 9.87 0.05 -6.08
N LYS A 152 9.58 -1.04 -6.80
CA LYS A 152 8.89 -0.98 -8.09
C LYS A 152 7.43 -0.58 -7.97
N GLN A 153 6.77 -0.98 -6.89
CA GLN A 153 5.38 -0.59 -6.64
C GLN A 153 5.29 0.82 -6.07
N ASP A 154 6.18 1.18 -5.16
CA ASP A 154 6.26 2.51 -4.56
C ASP A 154 7.72 2.79 -4.13
N GLY A 155 8.36 3.76 -4.78
CA GLY A 155 9.74 4.14 -4.51
C GLY A 155 9.97 4.49 -3.03
N ASP A 156 8.97 5.02 -2.33
CA ASP A 156 9.07 5.38 -0.91
C ASP A 156 9.26 4.16 -0.01
N ALA A 157 9.01 2.95 -0.49
CA ALA A 157 9.34 1.72 0.22
C ALA A 157 10.85 1.59 0.50
N LEU A 158 11.70 2.32 -0.24
CA LEU A 158 13.15 2.39 0.00
C LEU A 158 13.48 2.75 1.45
N LYS A 159 12.66 3.57 2.12
CA LYS A 159 12.83 3.95 3.53
C LYS A 159 12.81 2.77 4.49
N TYR A 160 12.14 1.68 4.13
CA TYR A 160 12.01 0.47 4.94
C TYR A 160 13.04 -0.60 4.61
N ILE A 161 13.88 -0.40 3.59
CA ILE A 161 14.97 -1.32 3.26
C ILE A 161 16.10 -1.17 4.29
N LYS A 162 16.46 -2.27 4.94
CA LYS A 162 17.49 -2.32 5.98
C LYS A 162 18.90 -2.18 5.40
N LYS A 163 19.15 -2.83 4.26
CA LYS A 163 20.42 -2.76 3.52
C LYS A 163 20.13 -2.34 2.08
N GLN A 164 20.36 -1.07 1.79
CA GLN A 164 20.18 -0.53 0.45
C GLN A 164 21.37 -0.90 -0.43
N THR A 165 21.14 -0.96 -1.74
CA THR A 165 22.18 -1.08 -2.77
C THR A 165 21.99 0.05 -3.78
N LYS A 166 23.02 0.37 -4.56
CA LYS A 166 22.92 1.35 -5.66
C LYS A 166 21.74 1.03 -6.58
N GLU A 167 21.59 -0.24 -6.96
CA GLU A 167 20.50 -0.71 -7.83
C GLU A 167 19.11 -0.49 -7.21
N LEU A 168 18.93 -0.79 -5.91
CA LEU A 168 17.66 -0.53 -5.21
C LEU A 168 17.34 0.96 -5.15
N CYS A 169 18.35 1.81 -4.94
CA CYS A 169 18.18 3.26 -4.95
C CYS A 169 17.78 3.75 -6.34
N LEU A 170 18.47 3.31 -7.40
CA LEU A 170 18.13 3.69 -8.78
C LEU A 170 16.72 3.25 -9.14
N ARG A 171 16.31 2.03 -8.80
CA ARG A 171 14.95 1.53 -9.04
C ARG A 171 13.87 2.31 -8.28
N ALA A 172 14.15 2.71 -7.04
CA ALA A 172 13.23 3.55 -6.29
C ALA A 172 13.09 4.94 -6.93
N ILE A 173 14.21 5.54 -7.35
CA ILE A 173 14.25 6.85 -8.00
C ILE A 173 13.58 6.81 -9.37
N GLU A 174 13.71 5.71 -10.12
CA GLU A 174 13.01 5.44 -11.38
C GLU A 174 11.48 5.39 -11.21
N ASN A 175 11.01 4.90 -10.06
CA ASN A 175 9.58 4.88 -9.74
C ASN A 175 9.08 6.25 -9.25
N ASP A 176 9.77 6.85 -8.28
CA ASP A 176 9.52 8.21 -7.79
C ASP A 176 10.84 8.86 -7.38
N VAL A 177 11.18 9.97 -8.05
CA VAL A 177 12.40 10.72 -7.77
C VAL A 177 12.43 11.28 -6.33
N CYS A 178 11.27 11.51 -5.71
CA CYS A 178 11.20 11.87 -4.29
C CYS A 178 11.82 10.83 -3.37
N SER A 179 11.90 9.57 -3.77
CA SER A 179 12.50 8.51 -2.97
C SER A 179 14.01 8.70 -2.77
N LEU A 180 14.66 9.59 -3.54
CA LEU A 180 16.03 10.06 -3.31
C LEU A 180 16.24 10.55 -1.86
N GLN A 181 15.20 11.08 -1.22
CA GLN A 181 15.23 11.54 0.17
C GLN A 181 15.49 10.42 1.19
N TYR A 182 15.19 9.16 0.82
CA TYR A 182 15.34 7.99 1.70
C TYR A 182 16.63 7.21 1.45
N VAL A 183 17.50 7.68 0.56
CA VAL A 183 18.80 7.06 0.31
C VAL A 183 19.69 7.21 1.54
N LYS A 184 20.17 6.08 2.06
CA LYS A 184 21.07 5.99 3.21
C LYS A 184 22.52 6.11 2.75
N TRP A 185 22.89 7.31 2.32
CA TRP A 185 24.20 7.60 1.69
C TRP A 185 25.41 7.05 2.48
N ALA A 186 25.39 7.18 3.81
CA ALA A 186 26.48 6.73 4.67
C ALA A 186 26.62 5.19 4.75
N GLU A 187 25.56 4.43 4.46
CA GLU A 187 25.57 2.97 4.54
C GLU A 187 25.94 2.30 3.21
N LEU A 188 25.86 3.04 2.09
CA LEU A 188 26.07 2.48 0.74
C LEU A 188 27.56 2.37 0.35
N ASN A 189 28.48 3.02 1.07
CA ASN A 189 29.92 3.02 0.79
C ASN A 189 30.26 3.33 -0.69
N LEU A 190 29.53 4.25 -1.32
CA LEU A 190 29.73 4.63 -2.71
C LEU A 190 30.89 5.62 -2.87
N THR A 191 31.55 5.55 -4.02
CA THR A 191 32.50 6.59 -4.45
C THR A 191 31.77 7.89 -4.80
N GLU A 192 32.49 9.01 -4.80
CA GLU A 192 31.93 10.31 -5.24
C GLU A 192 31.38 10.25 -6.67
N PHE A 193 32.04 9.47 -7.55
CA PHE A 193 31.59 9.22 -8.91
C PHE A 193 30.23 8.51 -8.95
N GLU A 194 30.04 7.44 -8.16
CA GLU A 194 28.76 6.71 -8.14
C GLU A 194 27.62 7.54 -7.53
N VAL A 195 27.91 8.40 -6.56
CA VAL A 195 26.94 9.36 -6.03
C VAL A 195 26.54 10.38 -7.10
N ASP A 196 27.51 10.89 -7.85
CA ASP A 196 27.29 11.80 -8.98
C ASP A 196 26.43 11.16 -10.07
N GLU A 197 26.63 9.88 -10.38
CA GLU A 197 25.77 9.13 -11.31
C GLU A 197 24.32 9.04 -10.82
N ILE A 198 24.08 8.74 -9.54
CA ILE A 198 22.72 8.67 -8.98
C ILE A 198 22.04 10.04 -9.06
N TYR A 199 22.77 11.12 -8.74
CA TYR A 199 22.22 12.47 -8.83
C TYR A 199 21.90 12.89 -10.26
N LYS A 200 22.78 12.59 -11.22
CA LYS A 200 22.50 12.82 -12.65
C LYS A 200 21.28 12.04 -13.12
N PHE A 201 21.18 10.76 -12.75
CA PHE A 201 20.03 9.92 -13.08
C PHE A 201 18.72 10.46 -12.50
N ALA A 202 18.72 10.96 -11.27
CA ALA A 202 17.54 11.59 -10.68
C ALA A 202 17.16 12.89 -11.40
N LEU A 203 18.16 13.69 -11.83
CA LEU A 203 17.93 14.96 -12.53
C LEU A 203 17.43 14.77 -13.96
N THR A 204 17.90 13.73 -14.67
CA THR A 204 17.37 13.39 -15.99
C THR A 204 15.90 12.98 -15.93
N GLN A 205 15.42 12.59 -14.75
CA GLN A 205 14.02 12.28 -14.53
C GLN A 205 13.19 13.45 -14.01
N THR A 206 13.75 14.47 -13.36
CA THR A 206 13.03 15.71 -13.03
C THR A 206 13.96 16.68 -12.31
N SER A 207 13.78 17.97 -12.57
CA SER A 207 14.43 19.04 -11.81
C SER A 207 14.07 19.02 -10.31
N ARG A 208 12.97 18.37 -9.91
CA ARG A 208 12.55 18.24 -8.50
C ARG A 208 13.58 17.50 -7.65
N ALA A 209 14.41 16.64 -8.26
CA ALA A 209 15.53 15.95 -7.61
C ALA A 209 16.46 16.91 -6.85
N LEU A 210 16.65 18.15 -7.35
CA LEU A 210 17.50 19.17 -6.71
C LEU A 210 17.14 19.46 -5.26
N THR A 211 15.89 19.17 -4.85
CA THR A 211 15.45 19.31 -3.47
C THR A 211 16.25 18.43 -2.50
N TYR A 212 16.76 17.30 -2.97
CA TYR A 212 17.42 16.27 -2.15
C TYR A 212 18.93 16.14 -2.43
N ILE A 213 19.45 16.86 -3.42
CA ILE A 213 20.85 16.78 -3.87
C ILE A 213 21.73 17.72 -3.05
N LYS A 214 22.86 17.20 -2.57
CA LYS A 214 23.94 18.01 -1.97
C LYS A 214 24.79 18.68 -3.05
N ASN A 215 25.32 19.87 -2.77
CA ASN A 215 26.14 20.64 -3.73
C ASN A 215 25.39 20.90 -5.06
N LYS A 216 24.15 21.37 -4.96
CA LYS A 216 23.24 21.59 -6.10
C LYS A 216 23.81 22.54 -7.17
N ASP A 217 24.69 23.47 -6.81
CA ASP A 217 25.22 24.49 -7.74
C ASP A 217 26.01 23.87 -8.90
N LYS A 218 26.69 22.75 -8.65
CA LYS A 218 27.35 21.93 -9.68
C LYS A 218 26.34 21.49 -10.74
N TYR A 219 25.22 20.92 -10.30
CA TYR A 219 24.21 20.34 -11.17
C TYR A 219 23.32 21.38 -11.83
N ILE A 220 23.03 22.49 -11.15
CA ILE A 220 22.33 23.64 -11.73
C ILE A 220 23.08 24.16 -12.95
N LYS A 221 24.42 24.30 -12.85
CA LYS A 221 25.25 24.71 -13.98
C LYS A 221 25.31 23.64 -15.07
N MET A 222 25.50 22.38 -14.68
CA MET A 222 25.63 21.25 -15.61
C MET A 222 24.38 21.03 -16.49
N PHE A 223 23.19 21.08 -15.90
CA PHE A 223 21.92 20.86 -16.61
C PHE A 223 21.21 22.18 -17.00
N ASN A 224 21.91 23.32 -16.88
CA ASN A 224 21.38 24.66 -17.15
C ASN A 224 20.03 24.93 -16.47
N ILE A 225 19.88 24.54 -15.20
CA ILE A 225 18.58 24.59 -14.52
C ILE A 225 18.21 26.03 -14.20
N LYS A 226 17.03 26.45 -14.66
CA LYS A 226 16.50 27.79 -14.42
C LYS A 226 15.31 27.75 -13.47
N PHE A 227 15.15 28.81 -12.69
CA PHE A 227 14.10 28.94 -11.67
C PHE A 227 13.25 30.17 -11.96
N SER A 228 11.94 30.08 -11.75
CA SER A 228 11.08 31.27 -11.71
C SER A 228 11.41 32.13 -10.49
N LYS A 229 11.25 33.45 -10.61
CA LYS A 229 11.59 34.43 -9.56
C LYS A 229 10.74 34.32 -8.27
N ASN A 230 9.64 33.56 -8.25
CA ASN A 230 8.66 33.54 -7.17
C ASN A 230 8.51 32.19 -6.43
N ASN A 231 7.80 32.25 -5.28
CA ASN A 231 7.52 31.15 -4.34
C ASN A 231 6.90 29.87 -4.94
N ARG A 232 6.32 29.92 -6.15
CA ARG A 232 5.70 28.76 -6.82
C ARG A 232 6.71 27.80 -7.47
N LYS A 233 8.02 28.09 -7.37
CA LYS A 233 9.16 27.20 -7.71
C LYS A 233 8.97 26.47 -9.05
N VAL A 234 8.60 27.18 -10.11
CA VAL A 234 8.69 26.59 -11.46
C VAL A 234 10.17 26.42 -11.77
N THR A 235 10.52 25.23 -12.26
CA THR A 235 11.88 24.92 -12.68
C THR A 235 11.88 24.43 -14.12
N ALA A 236 12.93 24.76 -14.85
CA ALA A 236 13.20 24.23 -16.17
C ALA A 236 14.59 23.60 -16.18
N ILE A 237 14.71 22.41 -16.76
CA ILE A 237 15.96 21.67 -16.89
C ILE A 237 16.24 21.41 -18.37
N ASN A 238 17.50 21.53 -18.79
CA ASN A 238 17.91 21.17 -20.13
C ASN A 238 18.48 19.75 -20.12
N ILE A 239 17.83 18.84 -20.83
CA ILE A 239 18.27 17.46 -21.00
C ILE A 239 18.49 17.25 -22.49
N ASP A 240 19.73 16.98 -22.87
CA ASP A 240 20.13 16.72 -24.27
C ASP A 240 19.63 17.77 -25.29
N GLY A 241 19.57 19.04 -24.86
CA GLY A 241 19.15 20.17 -25.70
C GLY A 241 17.66 20.47 -25.65
N GLU A 242 16.85 19.66 -24.97
CA GLU A 242 15.42 19.89 -24.77
C GLU A 242 15.13 20.52 -23.41
N TRP A 243 14.21 21.49 -23.37
CA TRP A 243 13.78 22.14 -22.13
C TRP A 243 12.53 21.47 -21.58
N LEU A 244 12.66 20.91 -20.37
CA LEU A 244 11.57 20.29 -19.64
C LEU A 244 11.22 21.13 -18.41
N PHE A 245 9.93 21.30 -18.16
CA PHE A 245 9.41 22.18 -17.13
C PHE A 245 8.73 21.38 -16.03
N THR A 246 8.82 21.92 -14.81
CA THR A 246 8.20 21.36 -13.61
C THR A 246 7.42 22.44 -12.88
N ILE A 247 6.12 22.19 -12.64
CA ILE A 247 5.19 23.11 -11.97
C ILE A 247 4.23 22.33 -11.06
N GLY A 248 4.34 22.55 -9.74
CA GLY A 248 3.54 21.79 -8.77
C GLY A 248 3.83 20.29 -8.86
N CYS A 249 2.80 19.48 -9.10
CA CYS A 249 2.92 18.02 -9.27
C CYS A 249 3.11 17.57 -10.73
N GLN A 250 3.34 18.51 -11.65
CA GLN A 250 3.52 18.23 -13.07
C GLN A 250 5.00 18.40 -13.38
N GLU A 251 5.60 17.35 -13.92
CA GLU A 251 7.04 17.21 -14.07
C GLU A 251 7.35 16.80 -15.50
N ASN A 252 8.52 17.22 -15.98
CA ASN A 252 9.02 16.92 -17.33
C ASN A 252 8.08 17.31 -18.47
N ILE A 253 7.26 18.34 -18.31
CA ILE A 253 6.36 18.76 -19.39
C ILE A 253 7.15 19.58 -20.42
N THR A 254 6.83 19.40 -21.69
CA THR A 254 7.46 20.15 -22.80
C THR A 254 7.09 21.63 -22.72
N LYS A 255 7.82 22.49 -23.44
CA LYS A 255 7.48 23.91 -23.57
C LYS A 255 6.05 24.10 -24.05
N ASP A 256 5.62 23.33 -25.05
CA ASP A 256 4.26 23.40 -25.61
C ASP A 256 3.19 22.99 -24.59
N GLU A 257 3.41 21.92 -23.84
CA GLU A 257 2.48 21.49 -22.80
C GLU A 257 2.43 22.50 -21.65
N PHE A 258 3.58 23.05 -21.24
CA PHE A 258 3.67 24.13 -20.27
C PHE A 258 2.87 25.37 -20.73
N MET A 259 3.03 25.77 -22.00
CA MET A 259 2.25 26.84 -22.63
C MET A 259 0.76 26.51 -22.59
N LYS A 260 0.34 25.39 -23.17
CA LYS A 260 -1.06 24.95 -23.19
C LYS A 260 -1.69 25.01 -21.81
N ARG A 261 -0.95 24.62 -20.77
CA ARG A 261 -1.42 24.66 -19.39
C ARG A 261 -1.64 26.07 -18.85
N ILE A 262 -0.74 27.00 -19.19
CA ILE A 262 -0.92 28.41 -18.85
C ILE A 262 -2.19 28.94 -19.51
N TYR A 263 -2.42 28.63 -20.80
CA TYR A 263 -3.49 29.25 -21.57
C TYR A 263 -4.86 28.57 -21.42
N ASN A 264 -4.93 27.26 -21.22
CA ASN A 264 -6.17 26.48 -21.43
C ASN A 264 -6.68 25.73 -20.19
N GLU A 265 -5.85 25.48 -19.18
CA GLU A 265 -6.24 24.70 -17.99
C GLU A 265 -6.39 25.60 -16.75
N GLY A 266 -7.63 25.87 -16.34
CA GLY A 266 -7.93 26.58 -15.09
C GLY A 266 -8.15 28.10 -15.18
N GLY A 267 -8.90 28.57 -16.20
CA GLY A 267 -9.54 29.90 -16.19
C GLY A 267 -8.62 31.14 -16.18
N GLY A 268 -7.32 30.97 -16.46
CA GLY A 268 -6.34 32.05 -16.27
C GLY A 268 -6.14 33.00 -17.45
N PHE A 269 -6.57 32.64 -18.67
CA PHE A 269 -6.29 33.42 -19.87
C PHE A 269 -7.47 34.28 -20.30
N ASP A 270 -7.27 35.59 -20.31
CA ASP A 270 -8.25 36.55 -20.84
C ASP A 270 -7.97 36.77 -22.33
N LEU A 271 -8.83 36.18 -23.17
CA LEU A 271 -8.79 36.28 -24.64
C LEU A 271 -8.90 37.73 -25.15
N LYS A 272 -9.53 38.64 -24.40
CA LYS A 272 -9.67 40.05 -24.79
C LYS A 272 -8.44 40.88 -24.44
N ALA A 273 -7.81 40.58 -23.32
CA ALA A 273 -6.61 41.29 -22.86
C ALA A 273 -5.30 40.73 -23.45
N GLY A 274 -5.34 39.55 -24.09
CA GLY A 274 -4.16 38.84 -24.59
C GLY A 274 -3.19 38.45 -23.47
N LYS A 275 -3.66 38.37 -22.22
CA LYS A 275 -2.82 38.18 -21.03
C LYS A 275 -3.41 37.13 -20.11
N ASN A 276 -2.52 36.38 -19.47
CA ASN A 276 -2.89 35.53 -18.35
C ASN A 276 -2.87 36.35 -17.06
N VAL A 277 -4.05 36.79 -16.59
CA VAL A 277 -4.20 37.64 -15.40
C VAL A 277 -3.71 36.97 -14.12
N HIS A 278 -3.56 35.64 -14.09
CA HIS A 278 -3.09 34.90 -12.92
C HIS A 278 -1.64 34.36 -13.03
N ARG A 279 -0.97 34.55 -14.18
CA ARG A 279 0.31 33.86 -14.48
C ARG A 279 1.28 34.65 -15.38
N GLN A 280 1.26 35.98 -15.36
CA GLN A 280 2.23 36.82 -16.09
C GLN A 280 3.70 36.41 -15.83
N GLU A 281 4.00 35.92 -14.63
CA GLU A 281 5.33 35.45 -14.24
C GLU A 281 5.79 34.21 -15.02
N TYR A 282 4.87 33.33 -15.41
CA TYR A 282 5.23 32.17 -16.22
C TYR A 282 5.58 32.57 -17.65
N LEU A 283 4.94 33.62 -18.17
CA LEU A 283 5.30 34.22 -19.46
C LEU A 283 6.70 34.85 -19.39
N VAL A 284 6.98 35.63 -18.34
CA VAL A 284 8.33 36.20 -18.10
C VAL A 284 9.38 35.10 -17.92
N PHE A 285 9.00 33.97 -17.33
CA PHE A 285 9.90 32.81 -17.25
C PHE A 285 10.16 32.20 -18.63
N LEU A 286 9.13 32.11 -19.48
CA LEU A 286 9.22 31.58 -20.84
C LEU A 286 10.10 32.40 -21.77
N ASP A 287 10.21 33.71 -21.56
CA ASP A 287 11.13 34.59 -22.32
C ASP A 287 12.60 34.14 -22.24
N GLN A 288 12.96 33.31 -21.26
CA GLN A 288 14.30 32.74 -21.12
C GLN A 288 14.56 31.53 -22.05
N PHE A 289 13.56 31.10 -22.83
CA PHE A 289 13.60 29.90 -23.66
C PHE A 289 13.03 30.19 -25.07
N PRO A 290 13.68 31.04 -25.88
CA PRO A 290 13.24 31.31 -27.25
C PRO A 290 13.21 30.01 -28.06
N ASP A 291 12.26 29.90 -28.99
CA ASP A 291 12.25 28.79 -29.94
C ASP A 291 13.53 28.84 -30.77
N LYS A 292 14.07 27.67 -31.15
CA LYS A 292 15.13 27.63 -32.15
C LYS A 292 14.56 28.31 -33.39
N GLU A 293 15.08 29.48 -33.75
CA GLU A 293 14.74 30.12 -35.01
C GLU A 293 14.88 29.07 -36.11
N ALA A 294 13.83 28.91 -36.92
CA ALA A 294 13.90 28.14 -38.14
C ALA A 294 14.88 28.88 -39.06
N VAL A 295 16.14 28.45 -39.03
CA VAL A 295 17.18 28.86 -39.98
C VAL A 295 16.99 28.09 -41.28
#